data_AF-A0A6C1QMC9-F1
#
_entry.id   AF-A0A6C1QMC9-F1
#
_cell.length_a   1.000
_cell.length_b   1.000
_cell.length_c   1.000
_cell.angle_alpha   90.00
_cell.angle_beta   90.00
_cell.angle_gamma   90.00
#
_symmetry.space_group_name_H-M   'P 1'
#
loop_
_entity.id
_entity.type
_entity.pdbx_description
1 polymer ?
#
loop_
_entity_poly.entity_id
_entity_poly.type
_entity_poly.pdbx_seq_one_letter_code
_entity_poly.pdbx_strand_id
1 'polypeptide(L)'
;MKEIRVFEPALKFPFPRGLEIVMRMLFFVAILFFIDYIGLLREPGIDYKDIKKLLLLGFMLATTFYIYKLMVNRTVTNKVIINYSERTFTVHYSFFYFISKKRKIHFEDISFWIDYLQTTYFGNAIAAFIYENDKFRLKINARNGWKKKQVEEIIEELLVITDGKMRRTPKGIPDE
;
A
#
# COMPACT_ATOMS: atom_id res chain seq x y z
N MET A 1 -0.40 20.24 -23.52
CA MET A 1 -0.42 19.27 -22.40
C MET A 1 -0.27 17.87 -22.98
N LYS A 2 0.48 16.94 -22.36
CA LYS A 2 0.49 15.55 -22.85
C LYS A 2 -0.90 14.95 -22.68
N GLU A 3 -1.44 14.35 -23.73
CA GLU A 3 -2.77 13.70 -23.71
C GLU A 3 -2.84 12.51 -22.75
N ILE A 4 -1.69 11.86 -22.52
CA ILE A 4 -1.57 10.73 -21.61
C ILE A 4 -0.37 10.94 -20.69
N ARG A 5 -0.59 10.80 -19.38
CA ARG A 5 0.45 10.76 -18.35
C ARG A 5 0.48 9.38 -17.71
N VAL A 6 1.68 8.84 -17.50
CA VAL A 6 1.89 7.50 -16.95
C VAL A 6 2.83 7.60 -15.76
N PHE A 7 2.40 7.06 -14.63
CA PHE A 7 3.19 6.99 -13.41
C PHE A 7 3.36 5.54 -12.96
N GLU A 8 4.58 5.17 -12.59
CA GLU A 8 4.93 3.86 -12.06
C GLU A 8 5.75 4.02 -10.77
N PRO A 9 5.58 3.13 -9.76
CA PRO A 9 6.38 3.16 -8.55
C PRO A 9 7.87 3.11 -8.89
N ALA A 10 8.66 4.00 -8.29
CA ALA A 10 10.09 4.02 -8.51
C ALA A 10 10.78 2.75 -7.99
N LEU A 11 10.27 2.19 -6.87
CA LEU A 11 10.79 0.94 -6.33
C LEU A 11 10.05 -0.25 -6.96
N LYS A 12 10.65 -0.80 -8.02
CA LYS A 12 10.25 -2.08 -8.61
C LYS A 12 11.07 -3.18 -7.97
N PHE A 13 10.43 -3.97 -7.13
CA PHE A 13 11.03 -5.22 -6.70
C PHE A 13 11.00 -6.19 -7.91
N PRO A 14 12.08 -6.95 -8.18
CA PRO A 14 12.21 -7.71 -9.43
C PRO A 14 11.23 -8.89 -9.52
N PHE A 15 10.56 -9.21 -8.41
CA PHE A 15 9.59 -10.29 -8.33
C PHE A 15 8.16 -9.77 -8.23
N PRO A 16 7.16 -10.57 -8.63
CA PRO A 16 5.76 -10.25 -8.38
C PRO A 16 5.51 -9.92 -6.90
N ARG A 17 4.60 -8.97 -6.62
CA ARG A 17 4.30 -8.51 -5.25
C ARG A 17 3.92 -9.65 -4.30
N GLY A 18 3.28 -10.70 -4.82
CA GLY A 18 2.96 -11.92 -4.08
C GLY A 18 4.20 -12.67 -3.59
N LEU A 19 5.22 -12.79 -4.44
CA LEU A 19 6.48 -13.44 -4.05
C LEU A 19 7.28 -12.55 -3.09
N GLU A 20 7.27 -11.23 -3.31
CA GLU A 20 7.87 -10.27 -2.38
C GLU A 20 7.29 -10.39 -0.97
N ILE A 21 5.96 -10.48 -0.83
CA ILE A 21 5.33 -10.58 0.50
C ILE A 21 5.66 -11.92 1.17
N VAL A 22 5.70 -13.01 0.42
CA VAL A 22 6.10 -14.33 0.93
C VAL A 22 7.55 -14.31 1.43
N MET A 23 8.48 -13.72 0.67
CA MET A 23 9.88 -13.62 1.11
C MET A 23 10.03 -12.75 2.36
N ARG A 24 9.30 -11.63 2.45
CA ARG A 24 9.27 -10.78 3.66
C ARG A 24 8.71 -11.54 4.87
N MET A 25 7.68 -12.37 4.67
CA MET A 25 7.14 -13.24 5.72
C MET A 25 8.17 -14.25 6.22
N LEU A 26 8.81 -14.98 5.31
CA LEU A 26 9.84 -15.96 5.66
C LEU A 26 11.02 -15.31 6.40
N PHE A 27 11.46 -14.14 5.93
CA PHE A 27 12.53 -13.38 6.58
C PHE A 27 12.13 -12.91 7.99
N PHE A 28 10.90 -12.41 8.17
CA PHE A 28 10.39 -12.01 9.48
C PHE A 28 10.34 -13.18 10.47
N VAL A 29 9.83 -14.33 10.02
CA VAL A 29 9.80 -15.56 10.82
C VAL A 29 11.21 -16.01 11.20
N ALA A 30 12.15 -15.97 10.25
CA ALA A 30 13.55 -16.32 10.50
C ALA A 30 14.21 -15.40 11.54
N ILE A 31 13.96 -14.08 11.47
CA ILE A 31 14.45 -13.13 12.47
C ILE A 31 13.89 -13.46 13.86
N LEU A 32 12.59 -13.72 13.98
CA LEU A 32 11.99 -14.02 15.28
C LEU A 32 12.57 -15.30 15.90
N PHE A 33 12.72 -16.36 15.10
CA PHE A 33 13.41 -17.56 15.56
C PHE A 33 14.86 -17.30 15.93
N PHE A 34 15.58 -16.46 15.18
CA PHE A 34 16.95 -16.08 15.52
C PHE A 34 17.02 -15.31 16.86
N ILE A 35 16.13 -14.33 17.07
CA ILE A 35 16.06 -13.54 18.31
C ILE A 35 15.73 -14.44 19.52
N ASP A 36 14.81 -15.39 19.37
CA ASP A 36 14.49 -16.33 20.44
C ASP A 36 15.64 -17.34 20.69
N TYR A 37 16.30 -17.81 19.63
CA TYR A 37 17.49 -18.68 19.73
C TYR A 37 18.62 -18.04 20.54
N ILE A 38 18.93 -16.75 20.29
CA ILE A 38 19.95 -16.00 21.05
C ILE A 38 19.48 -15.61 22.46
N GLY A 39 18.25 -15.93 22.83
CA GLY A 39 17.75 -15.80 24.20
C GLY A 39 17.14 -14.45 24.56
N LEU A 40 16.95 -13.54 23.60
CA LEU A 40 16.39 -12.22 23.85
C LEU A 40 14.88 -12.22 24.10
N LEU A 41 14.18 -13.26 23.63
CA LEU A 41 12.73 -13.44 23.79
C LEU A 41 12.36 -14.69 24.60
N ARG A 42 13.35 -15.33 25.26
CA ARG A 42 13.15 -16.61 25.97
C ARG A 42 12.11 -16.47 27.08
N GLU A 43 10.86 -16.76 26.73
CA GLU A 43 9.95 -17.38 27.66
C GLU A 43 10.35 -18.86 27.80
N PRO A 44 10.40 -19.40 29.03
CA PRO A 44 10.74 -20.80 29.25
C PRO A 44 9.58 -21.68 28.75
N GLY A 45 9.62 -22.14 27.49
CA GLY A 45 8.54 -22.99 26.98
C GLY A 45 8.65 -23.55 25.56
N ILE A 46 9.50 -22.99 24.68
CA ILE A 46 9.62 -23.49 23.31
C ILE A 46 10.66 -24.63 23.27
N ASP A 47 10.17 -25.87 23.17
CA ASP A 47 11.02 -27.03 22.88
C ASP A 47 11.32 -27.09 21.37
N TYR A 48 12.52 -26.64 21.02
CA TYR A 48 13.05 -26.66 19.66
C TYR A 48 13.28 -28.06 19.08
N LYS A 49 13.13 -29.13 19.86
CA LYS A 49 13.24 -30.50 19.36
C LYS A 49 11.94 -30.99 18.70
N ASP A 50 10.81 -30.35 18.98
CA ASP A 50 9.52 -30.69 18.37
C ASP A 50 9.30 -29.91 17.07
N ILE A 51 9.70 -30.54 15.95
CA ILE A 51 9.57 -29.98 14.60
C ILE A 51 8.12 -29.58 14.29
N LYS A 52 7.11 -30.32 14.76
CA LYS A 52 5.70 -30.02 14.46
C LYS A 52 5.28 -28.72 15.13
N LYS A 53 5.66 -28.51 16.40
CA LYS A 53 5.38 -27.26 17.12
C LYS A 53 6.10 -26.07 16.47
N LEU A 54 7.35 -26.25 16.04
CA LEU A 54 8.11 -25.22 15.33
C LEU A 54 7.47 -24.81 14.00
N LEU A 55 7.03 -25.79 13.21
CA LEU A 55 6.32 -25.51 11.95
C LEU A 55 5.01 -24.78 12.19
N LEU A 56 4.22 -25.20 13.20
CA LEU A 56 2.97 -24.55 13.56
C LEU A 56 3.21 -23.09 14.01
N LEU A 57 4.21 -22.86 14.87
CA LEU A 57 4.59 -21.52 15.32
C LEU A 57 5.01 -20.63 14.14
N GLY A 58 5.87 -21.16 13.25
CA GLY A 58 6.29 -20.45 12.04
C GLY A 58 5.11 -20.08 11.14
N PHE A 59 4.14 -20.99 10.97
CA PHE A 59 2.92 -20.73 10.21
C PHE A 59 2.05 -19.66 10.86
N MET A 60 1.87 -19.68 12.19
CA MET A 60 1.11 -18.66 12.91
C MET A 60 1.75 -17.28 12.79
N LEU A 61 3.07 -17.18 12.95
CA LEU A 61 3.83 -15.93 12.81
C LEU A 61 3.74 -15.38 11.38
N ALA A 62 3.92 -16.25 10.37
CA ALA A 62 3.77 -15.88 8.98
C ALA A 62 2.35 -15.34 8.69
N THR A 63 1.32 -16.07 9.13
CA THR A 63 -0.08 -15.69 8.92
C THR A 63 -0.41 -14.36 9.62
N THR A 64 0.08 -14.17 10.85
CA THR A 64 -0.09 -12.93 11.61
C THR A 64 0.55 -11.74 10.89
N PHE A 65 1.78 -11.91 10.41
CA PHE A 65 2.46 -10.89 9.62
C PHE A 65 1.70 -10.58 8.32
N TYR A 66 1.18 -11.59 7.63
CA TYR A 66 0.40 -11.39 6.41
C TYR A 66 -0.88 -10.58 6.69
N ILE A 67 -1.65 -10.94 7.72
CA ILE A 67 -2.85 -10.21 8.14
C ILE A 67 -2.51 -8.77 8.50
N TYR A 68 -1.45 -8.54 9.27
CA TYR A 68 -0.96 -7.21 9.59
C TYR A 68 -0.67 -6.38 8.32
N LYS A 69 0.03 -6.98 7.35
CA LYS A 69 0.35 -6.32 6.07
C LYS A 69 -0.90 -6.01 5.26
N LEU A 70 -1.90 -6.89 5.26
CA LEU A 70 -3.19 -6.63 4.65
C LEU A 70 -3.94 -5.47 5.34
N MET A 71 -3.94 -5.40 6.67
CA MET A 71 -4.58 -4.29 7.39
C MET A 71 -3.96 -2.93 7.02
N VAL A 72 -2.64 -2.88 6.85
CA VAL A 72 -1.94 -1.65 6.49
C VAL A 72 -2.17 -1.26 5.02
N ASN A 73 -2.25 -2.23 4.11
CA ASN A 73 -2.32 -1.94 2.67
C ASN A 73 -2.93 -3.08 1.83
N ARG A 74 -4.25 -3.09 1.71
CA ARG A 74 -5.01 -4.11 0.96
C ARG A 74 -4.85 -4.04 -0.56
N THR A 75 -4.61 -2.84 -1.10
CA THR A 75 -4.60 -2.54 -2.54
C THR A 75 -3.32 -1.79 -2.91
N VAL A 76 -2.27 -2.53 -3.27
CA VAL A 76 -0.99 -1.93 -3.65
C VAL A 76 -1.13 -1.36 -5.06
N THR A 77 -1.03 -0.03 -5.19
CA THR A 77 -1.07 0.63 -6.50
C THR A 77 0.25 0.45 -7.24
N ASN A 78 0.18 -0.19 -8.42
CA ASN A 78 1.33 -0.57 -9.24
C ASN A 78 1.56 0.35 -10.44
N LYS A 79 0.51 1.02 -10.93
CA LYS A 79 0.60 1.95 -12.06
C LYS A 79 -0.62 2.86 -12.07
N VAL A 80 -0.40 4.11 -12.45
CA VAL A 80 -1.44 5.10 -12.70
C VAL A 80 -1.28 5.61 -14.13
N ILE A 81 -2.38 5.68 -14.86
CA ILE A 81 -2.43 6.25 -16.21
C ILE A 81 -3.56 7.25 -16.23
N ILE A 82 -3.26 8.48 -16.63
CA ILE A 82 -4.22 9.57 -16.77
C ILE A 82 -4.33 9.86 -18.26
N ASN A 83 -5.53 9.70 -18.81
CA ASN A 83 -5.84 9.97 -20.22
C ASN A 83 -6.84 11.13 -20.27
N TYR A 84 -6.38 12.30 -20.72
CA TYR A 84 -7.23 13.50 -20.80
C TYR A 84 -8.19 13.44 -21.98
N SER A 85 -7.79 12.81 -23.09
CA SER A 85 -8.62 12.66 -24.29
C SER A 85 -9.85 11.78 -23.99
N GLU A 86 -9.66 10.70 -23.22
CA GLU A 86 -10.76 9.83 -22.77
C GLU A 86 -11.37 10.23 -21.42
N ARG A 87 -10.87 11.31 -20.79
CA ARG A 87 -11.25 11.75 -19.43
C ARG A 87 -11.26 10.63 -18.40
N THR A 88 -10.20 9.82 -18.37
CA THR A 88 -10.13 8.64 -17.50
C THR A 88 -8.84 8.52 -16.71
N PHE A 89 -9.00 8.05 -15.48
CA PHE A 89 -7.95 7.71 -14.53
C PHE A 89 -7.91 6.19 -14.36
N THR A 90 -6.90 5.56 -14.94
CA THR A 90 -6.73 4.11 -14.90
C THR A 90 -5.68 3.72 -13.87
N VAL A 91 -6.06 2.81 -12.97
CA VAL A 91 -5.18 2.29 -11.93
C VAL A 91 -5.00 0.79 -12.09
N HIS A 92 -3.74 0.36 -12.09
CA HIS A 92 -3.38 -1.03 -11.94
C HIS A 92 -2.95 -1.26 -10.50
N TYR A 93 -3.52 -2.27 -9.85
CA TYR A 93 -3.23 -2.57 -8.46
C TYR A 93 -3.19 -4.08 -8.21
N SER A 94 -2.48 -4.49 -7.17
CA SER A 94 -2.47 -5.87 -6.67
C SER A 94 -3.41 -5.96 -5.47
N PHE A 95 -4.53 -6.65 -5.65
CA PHE A 95 -5.44 -6.98 -4.56
C PHE A 95 -4.84 -8.11 -3.73
N PHE A 96 -4.76 -7.90 -2.42
CA PHE A 96 -4.11 -8.82 -1.47
C PHE A 96 -2.69 -9.23 -1.87
N TYR A 97 -1.95 -8.36 -2.57
CA TYR A 97 -0.60 -8.60 -3.11
C TYR A 97 -0.50 -9.65 -4.23
N PHE A 98 -1.51 -10.49 -4.45
CA PHE A 98 -1.44 -11.61 -5.40
C PHE A 98 -2.22 -11.36 -6.70
N ILE A 99 -3.39 -10.72 -6.62
CA ILE A 99 -4.31 -10.65 -7.75
C ILE A 99 -4.16 -9.31 -8.45
N SER A 100 -3.53 -9.31 -9.63
CA SER A 100 -3.43 -8.12 -10.48
C SER A 100 -4.82 -7.73 -11.01
N LYS A 101 -5.20 -6.48 -10.76
CA LYS A 101 -6.46 -5.89 -11.22
C LYS A 101 -6.20 -4.55 -11.90
N LYS A 102 -7.12 -4.19 -12.79
CA LYS A 102 -7.18 -2.90 -13.47
C LYS A 102 -8.54 -2.28 -13.18
N ARG A 103 -8.56 -0.99 -12.83
CA ARG A 103 -9.77 -0.19 -12.70
C ARG A 103 -9.63 1.06 -13.54
N LYS A 104 -10.64 1.36 -14.35
CA LYS A 104 -10.75 2.60 -15.12
C LYS A 104 -11.83 3.43 -14.45
N ILE A 105 -11.49 4.63 -14.03
CA ILE A 105 -12.39 5.57 -13.34
C ILE A 105 -12.55 6.78 -14.25
N HIS A 106 -13.79 7.20 -14.49
CA HIS A 106 -14.08 8.42 -15.24
C HIS A 106 -13.83 9.65 -14.37
N PHE A 107 -13.34 10.75 -14.94
CA PHE A 107 -12.99 11.96 -14.18
C PHE A 107 -14.15 12.50 -13.35
N GLU A 108 -15.37 12.37 -13.85
CA GLU A 108 -16.59 12.83 -13.18
C GLU A 108 -16.88 12.07 -11.87
N ASP A 109 -16.39 10.83 -11.77
CA ASP A 109 -16.62 9.94 -10.64
C ASP A 109 -15.50 9.98 -9.59
N ILE A 110 -14.44 10.77 -9.84
CA ILE A 110 -13.26 10.85 -8.97
C ILE A 110 -13.51 11.85 -7.85
N SER A 111 -13.35 11.37 -6.62
CA SER A 111 -13.09 12.20 -5.45
C SER A 111 -11.73 11.81 -4.87
N PHE A 112 -11.04 12.74 -4.20
CA PHE A 112 -9.79 12.42 -3.54
C PHE A 112 -9.56 13.26 -2.29
N TRP A 113 -8.73 12.71 -1.40
CA TRP A 113 -8.28 13.32 -0.16
C TRP A 113 -6.77 13.15 0.00
N ILE A 114 -6.11 14.14 0.57
CA ILE A 114 -4.66 14.12 0.80
C ILE A 114 -4.37 14.06 2.29
N ASP A 115 -3.46 13.16 2.65
CA ASP A 115 -2.92 13.03 3.99
C ASP A 115 -1.47 13.50 4.00
N TYR A 116 -1.25 14.68 4.59
CA TYR A 116 0.09 15.26 4.77
C TYR A 116 0.75 14.82 6.09
N LEU A 117 0.00 14.14 6.97
CA LEU A 117 0.38 13.86 8.35
C LEU A 117 0.76 12.40 8.61
N GLN A 118 1.15 11.61 7.59
CA GLN A 118 1.72 10.29 7.89
C GLN A 118 3.11 10.48 8.49
N THR A 119 3.15 10.66 9.82
CA THR A 119 4.31 10.51 10.67
C THR A 119 4.81 9.08 10.53
N THR A 120 5.71 8.89 9.58
CA THR A 120 6.61 7.75 9.58
C THR A 120 7.89 8.13 10.32
N TYR A 121 8.49 7.16 11.01
CA TYR A 121 9.83 7.27 11.60
C TYR A 121 10.92 7.75 10.62
N PHE A 122 10.63 7.79 9.31
CA PHE A 122 11.53 8.17 8.22
C PHE A 122 11.11 9.46 7.47
N GLY A 123 10.31 10.33 8.12
CA GLY A 123 9.92 11.66 7.59
C GLY A 123 8.47 11.76 7.10
N ASN A 124 8.06 12.99 6.77
CA ASN A 124 6.70 13.33 6.33
C ASN A 124 6.34 12.55 5.06
N ALA A 125 5.45 11.56 5.19
CA ALA A 125 4.93 10.80 4.07
C ALA A 125 3.59 11.39 3.62
N ILE A 126 3.56 11.92 2.40
CA ILE A 126 2.32 12.32 1.73
C ILE A 126 1.61 11.06 1.21
N ALA A 127 0.28 11.02 1.34
CA ALA A 127 -0.54 9.99 0.73
C ALA A 127 -1.75 10.60 0.01
N ALA A 128 -2.01 10.15 -1.21
CA ALA A 128 -3.23 10.45 -1.94
C ALA A 128 -4.21 9.29 -1.78
N PHE A 129 -5.43 9.59 -1.33
CA PHE A 129 -6.54 8.66 -1.27
C PHE A 129 -7.55 9.00 -2.36
N ILE A 130 -7.71 8.11 -3.32
CA ILE A 130 -8.58 8.31 -4.49
C ILE A 130 -9.79 7.43 -4.32
N TYR A 131 -10.96 7.98 -4.61
CA TYR A 131 -12.25 7.33 -4.51
C TYR A 131 -12.96 7.35 -5.86
N GLU A 132 -13.63 6.25 -6.19
CA GLU A 132 -14.62 6.19 -7.27
C GLU A 132 -16.00 6.12 -6.65
N ASN A 133 -16.85 7.12 -6.93
CA ASN A 133 -18.20 7.22 -6.39
C ASN A 133 -18.27 7.03 -4.87
N ASP A 134 -17.27 7.52 -4.13
CA ASP A 134 -17.10 7.41 -2.68
C ASP A 134 -17.08 5.96 -2.11
N LYS A 135 -17.00 4.93 -2.96
CA LYS A 135 -17.06 3.51 -2.56
C LYS A 135 -15.71 2.82 -2.62
N PHE A 136 -15.01 2.95 -3.76
CA PHE A 136 -13.75 2.26 -3.99
C PHE A 136 -12.59 3.16 -3.63
N ARG A 137 -11.85 2.82 -2.57
CA ARG A 137 -10.72 3.60 -2.06
C ARG A 137 -9.39 3.01 -2.52
N LEU A 138 -8.55 3.84 -3.13
CA LEU A 138 -7.16 3.57 -3.45
C LEU A 138 -6.24 4.46 -2.63
N LYS A 139 -5.07 3.93 -2.28
CA LYS A 139 -4.03 4.68 -1.57
C LYS A 139 -2.73 4.68 -2.37
N ILE A 140 -2.20 5.87 -2.63
CA ILE A 140 -0.90 6.09 -3.26
C ILE A 140 0.00 6.77 -2.22
N ASN A 141 1.09 6.10 -1.83
CA ASN A 141 2.04 6.63 -0.85
C ASN A 141 3.42 5.96 -0.98
N ALA A 142 4.39 6.47 -0.22
CA ALA A 142 5.76 5.94 -0.22
C ALA A 142 5.86 4.47 0.23
N ARG A 143 4.99 4.02 1.14
CA ARG A 143 4.95 2.61 1.59
C ARG A 143 4.63 1.63 0.46
N ASN A 144 4.04 2.12 -0.63
CA ASN A 144 3.70 1.34 -1.83
C ASN A 144 4.79 1.42 -2.92
N GLY A 145 5.95 1.99 -2.61
CA GLY A 145 7.09 2.11 -3.52
C GLY A 145 7.10 3.39 -4.36
N TRP A 146 6.25 4.36 -4.04
CA TRP A 146 6.17 5.66 -4.73
C TRP A 146 7.14 6.67 -4.13
N LYS A 147 7.79 7.49 -4.95
CA LYS A 147 8.56 8.64 -4.44
C LYS A 147 7.61 9.77 -4.06
N LYS A 148 7.96 10.56 -3.05
CA LYS A 148 7.18 11.75 -2.62
C LYS A 148 6.79 12.64 -3.81
N LYS A 149 7.76 13.01 -4.65
CA LYS A 149 7.52 13.81 -5.88
C LYS A 149 6.49 13.19 -6.83
N GLN A 150 6.49 11.86 -7.00
CA GLN A 150 5.49 11.20 -7.85
C GLN A 150 4.08 11.29 -7.25
N VAL A 151 3.97 11.22 -5.93
CA VAL A 151 2.67 11.38 -5.25
C VAL A 151 2.20 12.82 -5.37
N GLU A 152 3.09 13.80 -5.22
CA GLU A 152 2.80 15.23 -5.43
C GLU A 152 2.35 15.51 -6.87
N GLU A 153 3.07 14.99 -7.88
CA GLU A 153 2.68 15.10 -9.29
C GLU A 153 1.29 14.49 -9.55
N ILE A 154 0.99 13.31 -9.00
CA ILE A 154 -0.33 12.69 -9.14
C ILE A 154 -1.41 13.55 -8.46
N ILE A 155 -1.11 14.15 -7.31
CA ILE A 155 -2.02 15.07 -6.62
C ILE A 155 -2.30 16.31 -7.47
N GLU A 156 -1.28 16.90 -8.09
CA GLU A 156 -1.44 18.04 -9.00
C GLU A 156 -2.36 17.67 -10.16
N GLU A 157 -2.23 16.47 -10.73
CA GLU A 157 -3.16 16.02 -11.78
C GLU A 157 -4.58 15.80 -11.28
N LEU A 158 -4.75 15.24 -10.08
CA LEU A 158 -6.07 15.07 -9.47
C LEU A 158 -6.74 16.43 -9.20
N LEU A 159 -5.96 17.43 -8.78
CA LEU A 159 -6.44 18.81 -8.65
C LEU A 159 -6.90 19.37 -10.00
N VAL A 160 -6.15 19.17 -11.07
CA VAL A 160 -6.57 19.59 -12.43
C VAL A 160 -7.84 18.87 -12.87
N ILE A 161 -7.94 17.56 -12.63
CA ILE A 161 -9.10 16.74 -13.03
C ILE A 161 -10.39 17.14 -12.31
N THR A 162 -10.28 17.57 -11.05
CA THR A 162 -11.41 17.88 -10.18
C THR A 162 -11.73 19.38 -10.09
N ASP A 163 -11.13 20.21 -10.95
CA ASP A 163 -11.20 21.68 -10.91
C ASP A 163 -10.83 22.24 -9.52
N GLY A 164 -9.83 21.64 -8.87
CA GLY A 164 -9.32 22.04 -7.56
C GLY A 164 -10.17 21.58 -6.38
N LYS A 165 -11.26 20.83 -6.59
CA LYS A 165 -12.18 20.42 -5.53
C LYS A 165 -11.73 19.12 -4.86
N MET A 166 -11.07 19.23 -3.71
CA MET A 166 -10.94 18.11 -2.77
C MET A 166 -12.25 17.90 -2.02
N ARG A 167 -12.81 16.68 -2.00
CA ARG A 167 -14.03 16.37 -1.21
C ARG A 167 -13.67 15.68 0.11
N ARG A 168 -14.18 16.29 1.19
CA ARG A 168 -14.24 15.97 2.62
C ARG A 168 -13.42 14.78 3.15
N THR A 169 -12.62 15.13 4.16
CA THR A 169 -12.21 14.34 5.32
C THR A 169 -13.25 13.27 5.70
N PRO A 170 -12.82 12.05 6.09
CA PRO A 170 -13.74 11.06 6.65
C PRO A 170 -14.52 11.70 7.79
N LYS A 171 -15.85 11.48 7.84
CA LYS A 171 -16.73 11.92 8.93
C LYS A 171 -16.02 11.77 10.28
N GLY A 172 -15.69 12.89 10.94
CA GLY A 172 -15.11 12.88 12.29
C GLY A 172 -13.99 13.87 12.61
N ILE A 173 -13.51 14.68 11.66
CA ILE A 173 -12.59 15.79 11.96
C ILE A 173 -13.34 17.09 11.64
N PRO A 174 -13.66 17.93 12.65
CA PRO A 174 -14.25 19.24 12.43
C PRO A 174 -13.29 20.09 11.59
N ASP A 175 -13.83 20.82 10.63
CA ASP A 175 -13.11 21.91 9.98
C ASP A 175 -12.92 23.01 11.04
N GLU A 176 -11.68 23.27 11.46
CA GLU A 176 -11.29 24.50 12.15
C GLU A 176 -10.84 25.54 11.11
#